data_AF-A0AAF0UQJ7-F1
#
_entry.id   AF-A0AAF0UQJ7-F1
#
_cell.length_a   1.000
_cell.length_b   1.000
_cell.length_c   1.000
_cell.angle_alpha   90.00
_cell.angle_beta   90.00
_cell.angle_gamma   90.00
#
_symmetry.space_group_name_H-M   'P 1'
#
loop_
_entity.id
_entity.type
_entity.pdbx_description
1 polymer ?
#
loop_
_entity_poly.entity_id
_entity_poly.type
_entity_poly.pdbx_seq_one_letter_code
_entity_poly.pdbx_strand_id
1 'polypeptide(L)'
;MEDFSDFIEDMELEDPPLTGGSFTWRKGDNYDTTTRLDRFLFSEEWEVSFRKIKQTIMPRVTSDHNPLQLECGNWERSLSYFKFENWWLQTENFNERIKGWWDFEIFMGRPDYILACKLKEWSRIVQGNLGLQKQNILNQLYDLDVIQAHRCLSDDESFLRAVLTVEFEEVAKKEEVAWRQRSRAIWLKEGEKIQNSSIEQLTATRDATTLIVF
;
A
#
# COMPACT_ATOMS: atom_id res chain seq x y z
N MET A 1 32.01 -1.55 2.47
CA MET A 1 31.11 -1.42 1.29
C MET A 1 31.60 -2.33 0.18
N GLU A 2 32.91 -2.49 -0.01
CA GLU A 2 33.51 -3.48 -0.93
C GLU A 2 32.94 -4.89 -0.70
N ASP A 3 32.99 -5.45 0.52
CA ASP A 3 32.44 -6.79 0.80
C ASP A 3 30.96 -7.01 0.39
N PHE A 4 30.13 -5.96 0.43
CA PHE A 4 28.72 -6.06 0.03
C PHE A 4 28.56 -5.96 -1.49
N SER A 5 29.38 -5.13 -2.14
CA SER A 5 29.45 -5.07 -3.60
C SER A 5 29.99 -6.38 -4.17
N ASP A 6 31.04 -6.93 -3.57
CA ASP A 6 31.63 -8.22 -3.95
C ASP A 6 30.58 -9.34 -3.80
N PHE A 7 29.81 -9.34 -2.71
CA PHE A 7 28.70 -10.30 -2.54
C PHE A 7 27.63 -10.19 -3.64
N ILE A 8 27.26 -8.97 -4.05
CA ILE A 8 26.27 -8.76 -5.12
C ILE A 8 26.83 -9.30 -6.45
N GLU A 9 28.10 -9.05 -6.73
CA GLU A 9 28.78 -9.52 -7.94
C GLU A 9 28.94 -11.05 -7.94
N ASP A 10 29.42 -11.62 -6.84
CA ASP A 10 29.62 -13.07 -6.67
C ASP A 10 28.33 -13.88 -6.80
N MET A 11 27.20 -13.30 -6.36
CA MET A 11 25.88 -13.92 -6.42
C MET A 11 25.10 -13.55 -7.69
N GLU A 12 25.71 -12.78 -8.61
CA GLU A 12 25.11 -12.33 -9.87
C GLU A 12 23.73 -11.65 -9.65
N LEU A 13 23.64 -10.82 -8.60
CA LEU A 13 22.42 -10.11 -8.24
C LEU A 13 22.33 -8.75 -8.93
N GLU A 14 21.13 -8.39 -9.35
CA GLU A 14 20.83 -7.10 -9.94
C GLU A 14 20.24 -6.11 -8.91
N ASP A 15 20.75 -4.87 -8.91
CA ASP A 15 20.19 -3.74 -8.17
C ASP A 15 19.41 -2.81 -9.13
N PRO A 16 18.07 -2.86 -9.17
CA PRO A 16 17.27 -2.03 -10.05
C PRO A 16 17.36 -0.54 -9.67
N PRO A 17 17.23 0.38 -10.64
CA PRO A 17 17.24 1.80 -10.36
C PRO A 17 16.06 2.18 -9.44
N LEU A 18 16.36 2.99 -8.42
CA LEU A 18 15.34 3.54 -7.53
C LEU A 18 14.63 4.71 -8.23
N THR A 19 13.30 4.65 -8.27
CA THR A 19 12.46 5.71 -8.85
C THR A 19 11.65 6.45 -7.78
N GLY A 20 11.43 7.76 -7.97
CA GLY A 20 10.69 8.61 -7.04
C GLY A 20 11.54 9.26 -5.93
N GLY A 21 12.84 8.98 -5.86
CA GLY A 21 13.77 9.59 -4.91
C GLY A 21 15.13 8.89 -4.91
N SER A 22 16.11 9.46 -4.21
CA SER A 22 17.50 8.96 -4.21
C SER A 22 17.93 8.27 -2.90
N PHE A 23 17.15 8.41 -1.82
CA PHE A 23 17.54 8.00 -0.48
C PHE A 23 16.40 7.28 0.21
N THR A 24 16.69 6.19 0.91
CA THR A 24 15.69 5.40 1.64
C THR A 24 15.73 5.61 3.14
N TRP A 25 16.77 6.27 3.66
CA TRP A 25 16.93 6.56 5.07
C TRP A 25 17.40 8.00 5.29
N ARG A 26 16.90 8.63 6.36
CA ARG A 26 17.28 10.00 6.73
C ARG A 26 17.38 10.16 8.24
N LYS A 27 18.36 10.93 8.71
CA LYS A 27 18.55 11.25 10.14
C LYS A 27 19.03 12.69 10.35
N GLY A 28 18.67 13.26 11.50
CA GLY A 28 19.02 14.62 11.93
C GLY A 28 17.80 15.54 11.97
N ASP A 29 17.86 16.56 12.84
CA ASP A 29 16.74 17.47 13.14
C ASP A 29 16.25 18.26 11.90
N ASN A 30 17.12 18.44 10.90
CA ASN A 30 16.83 19.08 9.61
C ASN A 30 17.00 18.13 8.40
N TYR A 31 17.09 16.82 8.61
CA TYR A 31 17.35 15.84 7.54
C TYR A 31 18.71 15.99 6.82
N ASP A 32 19.72 16.50 7.53
CA ASP A 32 21.04 16.79 6.95
C ASP A 32 21.81 15.54 6.50
N THR A 33 21.46 14.35 7.03
CA THR A 33 22.06 13.08 6.63
C THR A 33 21.04 12.21 5.90
N THR A 34 21.31 11.87 4.65
CA THR A 34 20.47 11.00 3.82
C THR A 34 21.30 9.92 3.15
N THR A 35 20.84 8.67 3.18
CA THR A 35 21.53 7.52 2.58
C THR A 35 20.55 6.52 1.96
N ARG A 36 20.99 5.76 0.96
CA ARG A 36 20.24 4.62 0.40
C ARG A 36 20.72 3.32 1.04
N LEU A 37 20.00 2.89 2.07
CA LEU A 37 20.29 1.66 2.83
C LEU A 37 19.46 0.47 2.33
N ASP A 38 18.23 0.73 1.92
CA ASP A 38 17.25 -0.29 1.56
C ASP A 38 17.26 -0.49 0.04
N ARG A 39 17.26 -1.76 -0.40
CA ARG A 39 17.32 -2.16 -1.82
C ARG A 39 16.66 -3.52 -1.99
N PHE A 40 15.93 -3.70 -3.09
CA PHE A 40 15.63 -5.02 -3.61
C PHE A 40 16.78 -5.49 -4.48
N LEU A 41 17.19 -6.74 -4.30
CA LEU A 41 18.14 -7.43 -5.15
C LEU A 41 17.45 -8.68 -5.69
N PHE A 42 17.67 -8.98 -6.97
CA PHE A 42 17.09 -10.17 -7.59
C PHE A 42 18.07 -10.83 -8.56
N SER A 43 17.93 -12.13 -8.76
CA SER A 43 18.77 -12.87 -9.71
C SER A 43 18.23 -12.79 -11.14
N GLU A 44 19.05 -13.15 -12.12
CA GLU A 44 18.65 -13.21 -13.53
C GLU A 44 17.40 -14.11 -13.73
N GLU A 45 17.31 -15.24 -13.02
CA GLU A 45 16.14 -16.13 -13.14
C GLU A 45 14.84 -15.47 -12.69
N TRP A 46 14.93 -14.55 -11.72
CA TRP A 46 13.79 -13.77 -11.27
C TRP A 46 13.36 -12.75 -12.33
N GLU A 47 14.31 -12.09 -12.99
CA GLU A 47 14.02 -11.15 -14.09
C GLU A 47 13.32 -11.86 -15.27
N VAL A 48 13.80 -13.05 -15.62
CA VAL A 48 13.18 -13.88 -16.67
C VAL A 48 11.75 -14.30 -16.28
N SER A 49 11.54 -14.63 -15.01
CA SER A 49 10.25 -15.07 -14.48
C SER A 49 9.24 -13.93 -14.36
N PHE A 50 9.69 -12.74 -13.95
CA PHE A 50 8.86 -11.56 -13.71
C PHE A 50 9.30 -10.40 -14.57
N ARG A 51 8.56 -10.15 -15.65
CA ARG A 51 8.84 -9.03 -16.55
C ARG A 51 8.56 -7.69 -15.88
N LYS A 52 9.22 -6.64 -16.37
CA LYS A 52 8.93 -5.24 -16.00
C LYS A 52 9.08 -4.96 -14.51
N ILE A 53 10.26 -5.26 -13.96
CA ILE A 53 10.59 -4.98 -12.57
C ILE A 53 10.83 -3.48 -12.40
N LYS A 54 10.20 -2.88 -11.40
CA LYS A 54 10.34 -1.47 -11.05
C LYS A 54 10.41 -1.32 -9.54
N GLN A 55 11.45 -0.64 -9.06
CA GLN A 55 11.58 -0.27 -7.66
C GLN A 55 11.23 1.22 -7.48
N THR A 56 10.23 1.50 -6.64
CA THR A 56 9.76 2.84 -6.30
C THR A 56 9.95 3.11 -4.81
N ILE A 57 10.34 4.32 -4.47
CA ILE A 57 10.26 4.80 -3.10
C ILE A 57 8.82 5.21 -2.78
N MET A 58 8.36 4.85 -1.59
CA MET A 58 7.06 5.28 -1.07
C MET A 58 7.24 6.44 -0.09
N PRO A 59 6.24 7.34 0.01
CA PRO A 59 6.27 8.39 1.01
C PRO A 59 6.28 7.78 2.41
N ARG A 60 7.00 8.44 3.30
CA ARG A 60 7.21 8.04 4.68
C ARG A 60 6.15 8.71 5.54
N VAL A 61 5.54 7.94 6.45
CA VAL A 61 4.51 8.47 7.35
C VAL A 61 5.06 8.62 8.77
N THR A 62 5.63 7.56 9.34
CA THR A 62 6.04 7.52 10.77
C THR A 62 7.46 7.00 11.04
N SER A 63 8.18 6.51 10.03
CA SER A 63 9.53 5.95 10.17
C SER A 63 10.62 6.98 9.83
N ASP A 64 11.88 6.71 10.14
CA ASP A 64 13.06 7.36 9.57
C ASP A 64 13.50 6.73 8.24
N HIS A 65 12.95 5.54 7.92
CA HIS A 65 13.03 4.89 6.62
C HIS A 65 11.85 5.23 5.70
N ASN A 66 12.13 5.33 4.40
CA ASN A 66 11.15 5.34 3.34
C ASN A 66 10.87 3.90 2.90
N PRO A 67 9.60 3.46 2.88
CA PRO A 67 9.28 2.13 2.38
C PRO A 67 9.64 2.01 0.90
N LEU A 68 10.11 0.85 0.48
CA LEU A 68 10.34 0.51 -0.92
C LEU A 68 9.23 -0.39 -1.45
N GLN A 69 8.77 -0.09 -2.65
CA GLN A 69 7.82 -0.90 -3.38
C GLN A 69 8.52 -1.48 -4.62
N LEU A 70 8.45 -2.79 -4.79
CA LEU A 70 8.85 -3.49 -6.01
C LEU A 70 7.59 -3.90 -6.75
N GLU A 71 7.43 -3.43 -7.99
CA GLU A 71 6.38 -3.85 -8.90
C GLU A 71 7.00 -4.76 -9.97
N CYS A 72 6.46 -5.96 -10.17
CA CYS A 72 6.90 -6.86 -11.23
C CYS A 72 5.71 -7.67 -11.81
N GLY A 73 5.89 -8.19 -13.03
CA GLY A 73 4.91 -8.98 -13.76
C GLY A 73 4.14 -8.22 -14.85
N ASN A 74 3.13 -8.88 -15.39
CA ASN A 74 2.21 -8.32 -16.37
C ASN A 74 1.10 -7.53 -15.67
N TRP A 75 1.17 -6.20 -15.76
CA TRP A 75 0.13 -5.29 -15.25
C TRP A 75 -1.17 -5.29 -16.09
N GLU A 76 -1.42 -6.33 -16.88
CA GLU A 76 -2.64 -6.42 -17.65
C GLU A 76 -3.82 -6.63 -16.71
N ARG A 77 -4.84 -5.78 -16.83
CA ARG A 77 -6.07 -5.93 -16.04
C ARG A 77 -6.78 -7.20 -16.50
N SER A 78 -6.69 -8.26 -15.70
CA SER A 78 -7.59 -9.40 -15.84
C SER A 78 -8.99 -9.04 -15.35
N LEU A 79 -10.02 -9.58 -16.01
CA LEU A 79 -11.40 -9.44 -15.58
C LEU A 79 -11.57 -10.17 -14.24
N SER A 80 -11.56 -9.42 -13.15
CA SER A 80 -11.85 -9.99 -11.83
C SER A 80 -13.35 -10.14 -11.63
N TYR A 81 -13.76 -11.31 -11.17
CA TYR A 81 -15.09 -11.52 -10.60
C TYR A 81 -15.26 -10.67 -9.33
N PHE A 82 -16.52 -10.37 -8.99
CA PHE A 82 -16.84 -9.68 -7.75
C PHE A 82 -16.35 -10.49 -6.56
N LYS A 83 -15.67 -9.81 -5.62
CA LYS A 83 -15.26 -10.36 -4.33
C LYS A 83 -15.70 -9.39 -3.26
N PHE A 84 -16.33 -9.93 -2.22
CA PHE A 84 -16.66 -9.16 -1.03
C PHE A 84 -15.37 -8.84 -0.27
N GLU A 85 -15.18 -7.60 0.17
CA GLU A 85 -14.04 -7.24 1.01
C GLU A 85 -14.48 -7.07 2.46
N ASN A 86 -13.83 -7.79 3.38
CA ASN A 86 -14.26 -7.87 4.78
C ASN A 86 -14.24 -6.51 5.50
N TRP A 87 -13.33 -5.62 5.13
CA TRP A 87 -13.26 -4.29 5.73
C TRP A 87 -14.51 -3.45 5.45
N TRP A 88 -15.34 -3.80 4.44
CA TRP A 88 -16.63 -3.14 4.22
C TRP A 88 -17.54 -3.21 5.44
N LEU A 89 -17.41 -4.26 6.26
CA LEU A 89 -18.17 -4.41 7.50
C LEU A 89 -17.83 -3.34 8.55
N GLN A 90 -16.65 -2.74 8.46
CA GLN A 90 -16.18 -1.66 9.35
C GLN A 90 -16.65 -0.28 8.87
N THR A 91 -17.33 -0.20 7.73
CA THR A 91 -17.81 1.08 7.18
C THR A 91 -19.08 1.51 7.90
N GLU A 92 -19.16 2.80 8.18
CA GLU A 92 -20.30 3.37 8.90
C GLU A 92 -21.61 3.08 8.15
N ASN A 93 -22.62 2.63 8.90
CA ASN A 93 -23.95 2.31 8.39
C ASN A 93 -23.97 1.22 7.30
N PHE A 94 -22.96 0.35 7.23
CA PHE A 94 -22.91 -0.75 6.26
C PHE A 94 -24.16 -1.65 6.35
N ASN A 95 -24.48 -2.12 7.55
CA ASN A 95 -25.62 -3.03 7.77
C ASN A 95 -26.96 -2.36 7.45
N GLU A 96 -27.13 -1.10 7.83
CA GLU A 96 -28.34 -0.32 7.53
C GLU A 96 -28.51 -0.11 6.03
N ARG A 97 -27.41 0.10 5.31
CA ARG A 97 -27.40 0.22 3.85
C ARG A 97 -27.81 -1.07 3.17
N ILE A 98 -27.26 -2.22 3.60
CA ILE A 98 -27.65 -3.53 3.07
C ILE A 98 -29.12 -3.79 3.33
N LYS A 99 -29.59 -3.50 4.55
CA LYS A 99 -31.01 -3.60 4.90
C LYS A 99 -31.87 -2.69 4.03
N GLY A 100 -31.43 -1.46 3.77
CA GLY A 100 -32.10 -0.54 2.86
C GLY A 100 -32.21 -1.08 1.44
N TRP A 101 -31.18 -1.74 0.91
CA TRP A 101 -31.31 -2.40 -0.40
C TRP A 101 -32.23 -3.62 -0.36
N TRP A 102 -32.25 -4.33 0.76
CA TRP A 102 -33.04 -5.55 0.94
C TRP A 102 -34.53 -5.28 1.10
N ASP A 103 -34.89 -4.26 1.87
CA ASP A 103 -36.28 -4.01 2.28
C ASP A 103 -37.06 -3.18 1.23
N PHE A 104 -36.38 -2.38 0.41
CA PHE A 104 -37.03 -1.40 -0.48
C PHE A 104 -37.11 -1.81 -1.96
N GLU A 105 -36.52 -2.93 -2.38
CA GLU A 105 -36.51 -3.33 -3.80
C GLU A 105 -37.19 -4.69 -4.06
N ILE A 106 -38.00 -4.74 -5.14
CA ILE A 106 -38.51 -6.00 -5.69
C ILE A 106 -37.39 -6.62 -6.52
N PHE A 107 -36.85 -7.75 -6.06
CA PHE A 107 -35.79 -8.47 -6.76
C PHE A 107 -36.36 -9.23 -7.97
N MET A 108 -36.07 -8.77 -9.18
CA MET A 108 -36.27 -9.57 -10.40
C MET A 108 -34.99 -10.34 -10.73
N GLY A 109 -34.99 -11.64 -10.44
CA GLY A 109 -33.87 -12.54 -10.69
C GLY A 109 -33.23 -13.05 -9.40
N ARG A 110 -31.93 -13.37 -9.46
CA ARG A 110 -31.15 -13.94 -8.35
C ARG A 110 -30.78 -12.86 -7.32
N PRO A 111 -31.30 -12.90 -6.09
CA PRO A 111 -31.03 -11.87 -5.09
C PRO A 111 -29.55 -11.69 -4.75
N ASP A 112 -28.78 -12.79 -4.76
CA ASP A 112 -27.33 -12.79 -4.53
C ASP A 112 -26.56 -12.02 -5.61
N TYR A 113 -26.96 -12.16 -6.87
CA TYR A 113 -26.37 -11.43 -7.98
C TYR A 113 -26.69 -9.92 -7.91
N ILE A 114 -27.93 -9.58 -7.58
CA ILE A 114 -28.37 -8.18 -7.46
C ILE A 114 -27.61 -7.49 -6.33
N LEU A 115 -27.48 -8.15 -5.17
CA LEU A 115 -26.71 -7.66 -4.04
C LEU A 115 -25.23 -7.46 -4.42
N ALA A 116 -24.62 -8.43 -5.11
CA ALA A 116 -23.24 -8.31 -5.59
C ALA A 116 -23.03 -7.13 -6.55
N CYS A 117 -23.96 -6.87 -7.47
CA CYS A 117 -23.92 -5.70 -8.36
C CYS A 117 -24.01 -4.38 -7.58
N LYS A 118 -24.89 -4.28 -6.59
CA LYS A 118 -25.06 -3.09 -5.75
C LYS A 118 -23.81 -2.82 -4.90
N LEU A 119 -23.26 -3.87 -4.28
CA LEU A 119 -22.00 -3.79 -3.54
C LEU A 119 -20.85 -3.36 -4.44
N LYS A 120 -20.76 -3.92 -5.66
CA LYS A 120 -19.75 -3.53 -6.65
C LYS A 120 -19.87 -2.04 -7.00
N GLU A 121 -21.08 -1.54 -7.27
CA GLU A 121 -21.27 -0.13 -7.60
C GLU A 121 -21.01 0.81 -6.42
N TRP A 122 -21.50 0.46 -5.22
CA TRP A 122 -21.22 1.21 -4.01
C TRP A 122 -19.72 1.30 -3.71
N SER A 123 -19.00 0.18 -3.88
CA SER A 123 -17.55 0.15 -3.72
C SER A 123 -16.84 1.10 -4.70
N ARG A 124 -17.37 1.31 -5.90
CA ARG A 124 -16.79 2.25 -6.87
C ARG A 124 -16.98 3.72 -6.50
N ILE A 125 -18.10 4.06 -5.86
CA ILE A 125 -18.52 5.46 -5.66
C ILE A 125 -18.12 6.01 -4.29
N VAL A 126 -18.39 5.29 -3.20
CA VAL A 126 -18.50 5.93 -1.87
C VAL A 126 -17.28 5.65 -1.00
N GLN A 127 -16.74 4.43 -1.02
CA GLN A 127 -15.61 4.06 -0.14
C GLN A 127 -14.63 3.03 -0.71
N GLY A 128 -14.97 2.27 -1.75
CA GLY A 128 -14.20 1.08 -2.14
C GLY A 128 -12.94 1.32 -2.97
N ASN A 129 -12.47 2.56 -3.11
CA ASN A 129 -11.12 2.82 -3.61
C ASN A 129 -10.21 3.32 -2.48
N LEU A 130 -9.88 2.41 -1.55
CA LEU A 130 -8.85 2.62 -0.53
C LEU A 130 -7.55 3.15 -1.15
N GLY A 131 -7.19 2.67 -2.34
CA GLY A 131 -6.03 3.14 -3.08
C GLY A 131 -6.07 4.64 -3.41
N LEU A 132 -7.22 5.15 -3.88
CA LEU A 132 -7.38 6.57 -4.17
C LEU A 132 -7.38 7.41 -2.89
N GLN A 133 -8.04 6.95 -1.83
CA GLN A 133 -8.02 7.62 -0.53
C GLN A 133 -6.58 7.71 0.01
N LYS A 134 -5.86 6.59 0.00
CA LYS A 134 -4.45 6.51 0.38
C LYS A 134 -3.58 7.45 -0.46
N GLN A 135 -3.74 7.44 -1.79
CA GLN A 135 -2.97 8.31 -2.69
C GLN A 135 -3.22 9.79 -2.37
N ASN A 136 -4.46 10.19 -2.12
CA ASN A 136 -4.78 11.57 -1.75
C ASN A 136 -4.12 11.98 -0.41
N ILE A 137 -4.11 11.08 0.57
CA ILE A 137 -3.44 11.34 1.87
C ILE A 137 -1.92 11.41 1.68
N LEU A 138 -1.34 10.46 0.93
CA LEU A 138 0.10 10.42 0.65
C LEU A 138 0.59 11.64 -0.15
N ASN A 139 -0.19 12.12 -1.13
CA ASN A 139 0.15 13.34 -1.88
C ASN A 139 0.16 14.56 -0.96
N GLN A 140 -0.82 14.70 -0.07
CA GLN A 140 -0.84 15.81 0.90
C GLN A 140 0.32 15.74 1.90
N LEU A 141 0.66 14.53 2.38
CA LEU A 141 1.82 14.32 3.23
C LEU A 141 3.13 14.66 2.49
N TYR A 142 3.23 14.29 1.22
CA TYR A 142 4.37 14.64 0.38
C TYR A 142 4.51 16.16 0.21
N ASP A 143 3.41 16.88 -0.05
CA ASP A 143 3.43 18.34 -0.16
C ASP A 143 3.92 18.99 1.15
N LEU A 144 3.51 18.45 2.31
CA LEU A 144 4.00 18.88 3.62
C LEU A 144 5.49 18.57 3.82
N ASP A 145 5.97 17.41 3.36
CA ASP A 145 7.41 17.08 3.39
C ASP A 145 8.24 18.04 2.53
N VAL A 146 7.73 18.45 1.36
CA VAL A 146 8.38 19.45 0.49
C VAL A 146 8.47 20.81 1.18
N ILE A 147 7.42 21.24 1.87
CA ILE A 147 7.44 22.48 2.66
C ILE A 147 8.46 22.37 3.79
N GLN A 148 8.43 21.26 4.54
CA GLN A 148 9.31 21.01 5.68
C GLN A 148 10.80 21.00 5.29
N ALA A 149 11.13 20.62 4.05
CA ALA A 149 12.49 20.65 3.54
C ALA A 149 13.05 22.08 3.35
N HIS A 150 12.18 23.10 3.23
CA HIS A 150 12.59 24.49 3.01
C HIS A 150 12.39 25.39 4.23
N ARG A 151 11.41 25.07 5.09
CA ARG A 151 11.10 25.80 6.32
C ARG A 151 10.43 24.91 7.36
N CYS A 152 10.41 25.34 8.60
CA CYS A 152 9.56 24.71 9.62
C CYS A 152 8.07 24.80 9.22
N LEU A 153 7.31 23.74 9.56
CA LEU A 153 5.84 23.73 9.42
C LEU A 153 5.21 24.72 10.41
N SER A 154 4.10 25.34 10.02
CA SER A 154 3.26 26.12 10.94
C SER A 154 2.52 25.19 11.91
N ASP A 155 1.90 25.77 12.95
CA ASP A 155 1.07 25.00 13.89
C ASP A 155 -0.10 24.31 13.16
N ASP A 156 -0.74 25.00 12.22
CA ASP A 156 -1.84 24.45 11.41
C ASP A 156 -1.37 23.32 10.48
N GLU A 157 -0.21 23.46 9.86
CA GLU A 157 0.38 22.42 8.99
C GLU A 157 0.82 21.18 9.79
N SER A 158 1.34 21.41 11.00
CA SER A 158 1.71 20.33 11.93
C SER A 158 0.47 19.59 12.42
N PHE A 159 -0.60 20.32 12.73
CA PHE A 159 -1.89 19.73 13.07
C PHE A 159 -2.48 18.93 11.90
N LEU A 160 -2.46 19.50 10.68
CA LEU A 160 -2.91 18.79 9.47
C LEU A 160 -2.11 17.51 9.24
N ARG A 161 -0.78 17.55 9.42
CA ARG A 161 0.06 16.36 9.32
C ARG A 161 -0.36 15.27 10.30
N ALA A 162 -0.67 15.64 11.55
CA ALA A 162 -1.14 14.70 12.57
C ALA A 162 -2.50 14.08 12.17
N VAL A 163 -3.45 14.88 11.68
CA VAL A 163 -4.75 14.40 11.18
C VAL A 163 -4.56 13.43 10.02
N LEU A 164 -3.78 13.80 9.00
CA LEU A 164 -3.51 12.95 7.84
C LEU A 164 -2.81 11.64 8.22
N THR A 165 -1.95 11.67 9.25
CA THR A 165 -1.30 10.46 9.77
C THR A 165 -2.34 9.50 10.37
N VAL A 166 -3.28 10.00 11.17
CA VAL A 166 -4.37 9.18 11.74
C VAL A 166 -5.28 8.64 10.64
N GLU A 167 -5.65 9.46 9.65
CA GLU A 167 -6.44 9.02 8.50
C GLU A 167 -5.71 7.93 7.70
N PHE A 168 -4.40 8.08 7.49
CA PHE A 168 -3.57 7.08 6.83
C PHE A 168 -3.58 5.76 7.60
N GLU A 169 -3.42 5.79 8.94
CA GLU A 169 -3.47 4.59 9.77
C GLU A 169 -4.81 3.85 9.65
N GLU A 170 -5.92 4.58 9.61
CA GLU A 170 -7.25 3.98 9.41
C GLU A 170 -7.41 3.35 8.02
N VAL A 171 -6.90 4.00 6.98
CA VAL A 171 -6.88 3.42 5.62
C VAL A 171 -5.96 2.19 5.56
N ALA A 172 -4.78 2.24 6.20
CA ALA A 172 -3.83 1.16 6.25
C ALA A 172 -4.39 -0.08 6.96
N LYS A 173 -5.15 0.08 8.06
CA LYS A 173 -5.87 -1.02 8.73
C LYS A 173 -6.88 -1.70 7.79
N LYS A 174 -7.65 -0.91 7.02
CA LYS A 174 -8.62 -1.45 6.06
C LYS A 174 -7.91 -2.20 4.93
N GLU A 175 -6.78 -1.67 4.44
CA GLU A 175 -5.93 -2.37 3.47
C GLU A 175 -5.38 -3.67 4.04
N GLU A 176 -4.90 -3.70 5.28
CA GLU A 176 -4.40 -4.90 5.94
C GLU A 176 -5.45 -6.01 5.96
N VAL A 177 -6.69 -5.67 6.34
CA VAL A 177 -7.83 -6.61 6.31
C VAL A 177 -8.10 -7.12 4.89
N ALA A 178 -8.08 -6.23 3.89
CA ALA A 178 -8.25 -6.60 2.49
C ALA A 178 -7.13 -7.54 2.02
N TRP A 179 -5.88 -7.24 2.39
CA TRP A 179 -4.71 -8.02 2.01
C TRP A 179 -4.71 -9.41 2.64
N ARG A 180 -5.00 -9.51 3.93
CA ARG A 180 -5.15 -10.77 4.64
C ARG A 180 -6.19 -11.68 3.98
N GLN A 181 -7.33 -11.10 3.58
CA GLN A 181 -8.37 -11.85 2.88
C GLN A 181 -7.92 -12.33 1.50
N ARG A 182 -7.17 -11.50 0.76
CA ARG A 182 -6.70 -11.82 -0.60
C ARG A 182 -5.55 -12.83 -0.60
N SER A 183 -4.61 -12.70 0.33
CA SER A 183 -3.43 -13.57 0.45
C SER A 183 -3.76 -14.96 1.01
N ARG A 184 -4.92 -15.11 1.68
CA ARG A 184 -5.31 -16.31 2.42
C ARG A 184 -4.30 -16.71 3.51
N ALA A 185 -3.47 -15.76 3.96
CA ALA A 185 -2.51 -16.00 5.02
C ALA A 185 -3.25 -16.13 6.37
N ILE A 186 -3.16 -17.30 6.99
CA ILE A 186 -3.85 -17.63 8.27
C ILE A 186 -2.93 -17.39 9.48
N TRP A 187 -1.63 -17.15 9.25
CA TRP A 187 -0.59 -17.20 10.28
C TRP A 187 -0.34 -15.88 11.04
N LEU A 188 -0.76 -14.73 10.53
CA LEU A 188 -0.74 -13.45 11.27
C LEU A 188 -2.00 -13.33 12.15
N LYS A 189 -1.96 -12.76 13.37
CA LYS A 189 -3.19 -12.44 14.14
C LYS A 189 -3.60 -10.98 13.91
N GLU A 190 -4.92 -10.73 13.91
CA GLU A 190 -5.48 -9.38 13.71
C GLU A 190 -5.09 -8.48 14.89
N GLY A 191 -4.48 -7.32 14.62
CA GLY A 191 -4.07 -6.38 15.66
C GLY A 191 -2.75 -6.67 16.36
N GLU A 192 -1.94 -7.63 15.88
CA GLU A 192 -0.53 -7.67 16.25
C GLU A 192 0.16 -6.46 15.59
N LYS A 193 0.25 -5.36 16.34
CA LYS A 193 1.22 -4.30 16.06
C LYS A 193 2.59 -4.94 16.13
N ILE A 194 3.16 -5.30 14.98
CA ILE A 194 4.59 -5.52 14.89
C ILE A 194 5.22 -4.16 15.10
N GLN A 195 5.63 -3.94 16.34
CA GLN A 195 6.45 -2.80 16.72
C GLN A 195 7.76 -2.96 15.95
N ASN A 196 7.92 -2.13 14.91
CA ASN A 196 9.07 -2.02 14.01
C ASN A 196 9.11 -3.03 12.86
N SER A 197 9.00 -2.49 11.64
CA SER A 197 9.54 -2.98 10.34
C SER A 197 9.17 -4.40 9.89
N SER A 198 8.99 -4.57 8.58
CA SER A 198 8.72 -5.86 7.91
C SER A 198 7.27 -6.34 7.92
N ILE A 199 6.35 -5.55 7.36
CA ILE A 199 5.24 -6.17 6.62
C ILE A 199 5.80 -6.54 5.24
N GLU A 200 6.17 -7.80 5.02
CA GLU A 200 6.29 -8.35 3.67
C GLU A 200 4.89 -8.34 3.05
N GLN A 201 4.51 -7.25 2.38
CA GLN A 201 3.29 -7.21 1.59
C GLN A 201 3.54 -7.98 0.30
N LEU A 202 3.55 -9.32 0.35
CA LEU A 202 3.56 -10.19 -0.82
C LEU A 202 2.17 -10.15 -1.46
N THR A 203 2.03 -9.38 -2.53
CA THR A 203 0.89 -9.55 -3.43
C THR A 203 1.28 -10.58 -4.49
N ALA A 204 0.61 -11.73 -4.52
CA ALA A 204 0.68 -12.65 -5.65
C ALA A 204 -0.71 -12.63 -6.28
N THR A 205 -0.95 -11.69 -7.19
CA THR A 205 -1.98 -11.92 -8.20
C THR A 205 -1.36 -12.76 -9.31
N ARG A 206 -2.16 -13.57 -10.01
CA ARG A 206 -1.68 -14.55 -11.00
C ARG A 206 -0.68 -13.99 -12.02
N ASP A 207 -0.68 -12.68 -12.24
CA ASP A 207 0.12 -12.00 -13.27
C ASP A 207 0.93 -10.80 -12.75
N ALA A 208 0.77 -10.35 -11.50
CA ALA A 208 1.51 -9.20 -10.96
C ALA A 208 1.81 -9.36 -9.46
N THR A 209 3.06 -9.02 -9.11
CA THR A 209 3.56 -8.99 -7.74
C THR A 209 4.05 -7.60 -7.39
N THR A 210 3.45 -7.06 -6.34
CA THR A 210 3.91 -5.92 -5.57
C THR A 210 4.44 -6.43 -4.25
N LEU A 211 5.69 -6.12 -3.97
CA LEU A 211 6.39 -6.37 -2.71
C LEU A 211 6.66 -5.02 -2.05
N ILE A 212 6.37 -4.87 -0.76
CA ILE A 212 6.73 -3.67 0.01
C ILE A 212 7.67 -4.09 1.14
N VAL A 213 8.80 -3.40 1.27
CA VAL A 213 9.76 -3.55 2.37
C VAL A 213 9.87 -2.20 3.09
N PHE A 214 9.85 -2.22 4.42
CA PHE A 214 9.94 -1.06 5.31
C PHE A 214 11.29 -1.04 6.02
#